data_AF-A0A316QCF7-F1
#
_entry.id   AF-A0A316QCF7-F1
#
_cell.length_a   1.000
_cell.length_b   1.000
_cell.length_c   1.000
_cell.angle_alpha   90.00
_cell.angle_beta   90.00
_cell.angle_gamma   90.00
#
_symmetry.space_group_name_H-M   'P 1'
#
loop_
_entity.id
_entity.type
_entity.pdbx_description
1 polymer ?
#
loop_
_entity_poly.entity_id
_entity_poly.type
_entity_poly.pdbx_seq_one_letter_code
_entity_poly.pdbx_strand_id
1 'polypeptide(L)'
;MVANKEKLRSYLESENLTAQDFARRLGVEQSEADKLLSGERVGYDTARKFIYYFNGVIAQHYIDWDATKKENPLSEESDDSYTESKSEEIKEDAV
;
A
#
# COMPACT_ATOMS: atom_id res chain seq x y z
N MET A 1 9.11 8.42 -2.56
CA MET A 1 8.20 8.04 -1.46
C MET A 1 9.02 7.37 -0.35
N VAL A 2 8.55 7.40 0.89
CA VAL A 2 9.06 6.55 1.98
C VAL A 2 7.85 5.80 2.54
N ALA A 3 7.96 4.47 2.68
CA ALA A 3 6.86 3.65 3.18
C ALA A 3 6.95 3.48 4.70
N ASN A 4 5.81 3.41 5.36
CA ASN A 4 5.73 3.00 6.75
C ASN A 4 6.00 1.49 6.81
N LYS A 5 7.23 1.15 7.19
CA LYS A 5 7.73 -0.23 7.21
C LYS A 5 6.92 -1.17 8.09
N GLU A 6 6.35 -0.68 9.20
CA GLU A 6 5.59 -1.52 10.13
C GLU A 6 4.25 -1.90 9.51
N LYS A 7 3.49 -0.93 9.02
CA LYS A 7 2.22 -1.18 8.33
C LYS A 7 2.39 -2.06 7.11
N LEU A 8 3.45 -1.81 6.32
CA LEU A 8 3.70 -2.57 5.11
C LEU A 8 4.09 -4.02 5.42
N ARG A 9 4.88 -4.28 6.46
CA ARG A 9 5.19 -5.63 6.93
C ARG A 9 3.95 -6.36 7.43
N SER A 10 3.11 -5.71 8.23
CA SER A 10 1.84 -6.31 8.69
C SER A 10 0.92 -6.68 7.51
N TYR A 11 0.90 -5.88 6.45
CA TYR A 11 0.17 -6.20 5.22
C TYR A 11 0.75 -7.44 4.50
N LEU A 12 2.08 -7.52 4.35
CA LEU A 12 2.71 -8.71 3.75
C LEU A 12 2.41 -9.96 4.57
N GLU A 13 2.45 -9.87 5.89
CA GLU A 13 2.13 -10.98 6.79
C GLU A 13 0.66 -11.41 6.67
N SER A 14 -0.30 -10.47 6.64
CA SER A 14 -1.72 -10.80 6.50
C SER A 14 -2.07 -11.43 5.16
N GLU A 15 -1.37 -11.03 4.10
CA GLU A 15 -1.54 -11.57 2.74
C GLU A 15 -0.67 -12.80 2.46
N ASN A 16 0.12 -13.25 3.44
CA ASN A 16 1.09 -14.34 3.32
C ASN A 16 2.07 -14.15 2.13
N LEU A 17 2.62 -12.95 2.00
CA LEU A 17 3.52 -12.54 0.92
C LEU A 17 4.96 -12.40 1.41
N THR A 18 5.89 -12.91 0.61
CA THR A 18 7.30 -12.59 0.76
C THR A 18 7.63 -11.23 0.13
N ALA A 19 8.78 -10.65 0.49
CA ALA A 19 9.30 -9.45 -0.18
C ALA A 19 9.45 -9.64 -1.70
N GLN A 20 9.85 -10.85 -2.12
CA GLN A 20 9.99 -11.19 -3.54
C GLN A 20 8.64 -11.29 -4.26
N ASP A 21 7.61 -11.83 -3.60
CA ASP A 21 6.24 -11.84 -4.14
C ASP A 21 5.72 -10.42 -4.32
N PHE A 22 5.97 -9.58 -3.32
CA PHE A 22 5.56 -8.18 -3.35
C PHE A 22 6.27 -7.41 -4.47
N ALA A 23 7.59 -7.59 -4.64
CA ALA A 23 8.35 -7.00 -5.74
C ALA A 23 7.77 -7.40 -7.11
N ARG A 24 7.47 -8.70 -7.29
CA ARG A 24 6.89 -9.25 -8.51
C ARG A 24 5.50 -8.70 -8.79
N ARG A 25 4.64 -8.57 -7.77
CA ARG A 25 3.30 -8.00 -7.89
C ARG A 25 3.32 -6.51 -8.25
N LEU A 26 4.25 -5.76 -7.67
CA LEU A 26 4.50 -4.36 -8.02
C LEU A 26 5.14 -4.19 -9.41
N GLY A 27 5.81 -5.21 -9.94
CA GLY A 27 6.60 -5.13 -11.16
C GLY A 27 7.85 -4.26 -10.99
N VAL A 28 8.54 -4.40 -9.86
CA VAL A 28 9.78 -3.67 -9.51
C VAL A 28 10.92 -4.63 -9.19
N GLU A 29 12.14 -4.10 -9.13
CA GLU A 29 13.29 -4.88 -8.66
C GLU A 29 13.16 -5.24 -7.18
N GLN A 30 13.72 -6.39 -6.79
CA GLN A 30 13.73 -6.83 -5.39
C GLN A 30 14.38 -5.79 -4.47
N SER A 31 15.44 -5.13 -4.93
CA SER A 31 16.13 -4.06 -4.21
C SER A 31 15.22 -2.87 -3.86
N GLU A 32 14.25 -2.54 -4.72
CA GLU A 32 13.28 -1.48 -4.47
C GLU A 32 12.18 -1.93 -3.50
N ALA A 33 11.78 -3.20 -3.56
CA ALA A 33 10.87 -3.76 -2.57
C ALA A 33 11.52 -3.82 -1.18
N ASP A 34 12.80 -4.17 -1.10
CA ASP A 34 13.55 -4.19 0.15
C ASP A 34 13.62 -2.78 0.77
N LYS A 35 13.83 -1.73 -0.05
CA LYS A 35 13.75 -0.33 0.40
C LYS A 35 12.39 0.05 0.96
N LEU A 36 11.28 -0.39 0.33
CA LEU A 36 9.94 -0.18 0.87
C LEU A 36 9.81 -0.82 2.27
N LEU A 37 10.29 -2.05 2.41
CA LEU A 37 10.19 -2.83 3.65
C LEU A 37 11.20 -2.41 4.73
N SER A 38 12.22 -1.64 4.39
CA SER A 38 13.16 -1.03 5.33
C SER A 38 12.78 0.39 5.74
N GLY A 39 11.85 1.03 5.01
CA GLY A 39 11.49 2.44 5.21
C GLY A 39 12.51 3.38 4.57
N GLU A 40 13.20 2.94 3.52
CA GLU A 40 14.11 3.76 2.74
C GLU A 40 13.39 4.48 1.59
N ARG A 41 14.05 5.51 1.05
CA ARG A 41 13.51 6.26 -0.07
C ARG A 41 13.64 5.44 -1.36
N VAL A 42 12.50 5.22 -2.00
CA VAL A 42 12.42 4.54 -3.30
C VAL A 42 12.43 5.49 -4.49
N GLY A 43 12.73 4.94 -5.66
CA GLY A 43 12.67 5.64 -6.93
C GLY A 43 11.25 6.07 -7.34
N TYR A 44 11.18 6.95 -8.33
CA TYR A 44 9.89 7.47 -8.83
C TYR A 44 9.01 6.37 -9.43
N ASP A 45 9.57 5.48 -10.26
CA ASP A 45 8.82 4.38 -10.89
C ASP A 45 8.23 3.43 -9.83
N THR A 46 9.01 3.06 -8.82
CA THR A 46 8.54 2.27 -7.67
C THR A 46 7.43 2.97 -6.92
N ALA A 47 7.58 4.26 -6.60
CA ALA A 47 6.54 5.02 -5.92
C ALA A 47 5.24 5.08 -6.73
N ARG A 48 5.34 5.29 -8.05
CA ARG A 48 4.20 5.29 -8.97
C ARG A 48 3.51 3.92 -9.01
N LYS A 49 4.26 2.83 -9.15
CA LYS A 49 3.74 1.45 -9.15
C LYS A 49 3.10 1.07 -7.82
N PHE A 50 3.67 1.51 -6.70
CA PHE A 50 3.10 1.34 -5.38
C PHE A 50 1.71 1.96 -5.25
N ILE A 51 1.55 3.19 -5.75
CA ILE A 51 0.25 3.88 -5.78
C ILE A 51 -0.77 3.13 -6.65
N TYR A 52 -0.36 2.59 -7.81
CA TYR A 52 -1.26 1.77 -8.63
C TYR A 52 -1.65 0.45 -7.96
N TYR A 53 -0.71 -0.22 -7.29
CA TYR A 53 -0.95 -1.49 -6.63
C TYR A 53 -1.97 -1.37 -5.50
N PHE A 54 -1.82 -0.34 -4.65
CA PHE A 54 -2.75 -0.13 -3.53
C PHE A 54 -3.99 0.69 -3.90
N ASN A 55 -4.02 1.40 -5.03
CA ASN A 55 -4.89 2.57 -5.25
C ASN A 55 -4.45 3.77 -4.38
N GLY A 56 -4.50 4.99 -4.92
CA GLY A 56 -3.98 6.19 -4.27
C GLY A 56 -4.59 6.48 -2.90
N VAL A 57 -5.88 6.20 -2.72
CA VAL A 57 -6.60 6.38 -1.44
C VAL A 57 -6.09 5.45 -0.36
N ILE A 58 -5.72 4.21 -0.69
CA ILE A 58 -5.18 3.27 0.29
C ILE A 58 -3.68 3.50 0.46
N ALA A 59 -2.96 3.80 -0.63
CA ALA A 59 -1.51 3.97 -0.63
C ALA A 59 -1.05 5.03 0.38
N GLN A 60 -1.78 6.13 0.52
CA GLN A 60 -1.49 7.19 1.49
C GLN A 60 -1.45 6.72 2.95
N HIS A 61 -2.18 5.65 3.32
CA HIS A 61 -2.14 5.08 4.68
C HIS A 61 -0.85 4.30 4.96
N TYR A 62 -0.13 3.91 3.90
CA TYR A 62 1.16 3.22 3.96
C TYR A 62 2.36 4.14 3.77
N ILE A 63 2.16 5.44 3.55
CA ILE A 63 3.25 6.41 3.44
C ILE A 63 3.69 6.84 4.84
N ASP A 64 5.01 6.87 5.05
CA ASP A 64 5.60 7.52 6.23
C ASP A 64 5.74 9.03 5.96
N TRP A 65 4.69 9.78 6.28
CA TRP A 65 4.63 11.22 6.01
C TRP A 65 5.68 12.00 6.80
N ASP A 66 5.97 11.60 8.05
CA ASP A 66 7.02 12.20 8.87
C ASP A 66 8.41 12.03 8.23
N ALA A 67 8.73 10.82 7.76
CA ALA A 67 9.99 10.56 7.05
C ALA A 67 10.09 11.34 5.72
N THR A 68 8.96 11.73 5.11
CA THR A 68 8.97 12.61 3.92
C THR A 68 9.15 14.09 4.26
N LYS A 69 9.15 14.47 5.54
CA LYS A 69 9.14 15.85 6.04
C LYS A 69 7.96 16.66 5.48
N LYS A 70 6.81 16.00 5.34
CA LYS A 70 5.55 16.60 4.89
C LYS A 70 4.52 16.42 5.99
N GLU A 71 3.59 17.36 6.06
CA GLU A 71 2.40 17.20 6.88
C GLU A 71 1.64 15.96 6.41
N ASN A 72 1.16 15.17 7.37
CA ASN A 72 0.35 14.00 7.07
C ASN A 72 -1.05 14.49 6.67
N PRO A 73 -1.48 14.34 5.41
CA PRO A 73 -2.81 14.80 5.00
C PRO A 73 -3.95 14.05 5.71
N LEU A 74 -3.64 12.94 6.40
CA LEU A 74 -4.58 12.11 7.15
C LEU A 74 -4.55 12.38 8.66
N SER A 75 -3.76 13.35 9.15
CA SER A 75 -3.80 13.69 10.58
C SER A 75 -5.04 14.50 10.95
N GLU A 76 -5.69 15.12 9.97
CA GLU A 76 -6.88 15.96 10.10
C GLU A 76 -8.10 15.25 9.47
N GLU A 77 -8.33 13.96 9.75
CA GLU A 77 -9.52 13.28 9.22
C GLU A 77 -10.78 13.69 9.99
N SER A 78 -11.54 14.60 9.37
CA SER A 78 -12.97 14.78 9.61
C SER A 78 -13.71 13.67 8.83
N ASP A 79 -14.18 12.64 9.53
CA ASP A 79 -15.32 11.73 9.28
C ASP A 79 -15.76 11.31 7.84
N ASP A 80 -14.99 11.52 6.77
CA ASP A 80 -15.34 11.05 5.42
C ASP A 80 -14.83 9.62 5.20
N SER A 81 -15.43 8.67 5.94
CA SER A 81 -15.13 7.24 5.83
C SER A 81 -15.44 6.72 4.42
N TYR A 82 -14.41 6.38 3.64
CA TYR A 82 -14.60 5.57 2.43
C TYR A 82 -14.92 4.13 2.84
N THR A 83 -16.21 3.80 2.96
CA THR A 83 -16.65 2.41 3.14
C THR A 83 -16.44 1.65 1.83
N GLU A 84 -15.44 0.77 1.82
CA GLU A 84 -15.28 -0.25 0.79
C GLU A 84 -16.57 -1.07 0.69
N SER A 85 -17.32 -0.88 -0.40
CA SER A 85 -18.51 -1.69 -0.68
C SER A 85 -18.05 -3.11 -0.99
N LYS A 86 -18.18 -4.00 0.00
CA LYS A 86 -17.98 -5.44 -0.10
C LYS A 86 -18.70 -5.97 -1.35
N SER A 87 -17.94 -6.56 -2.27
CA SER A 87 -18.43 -7.21 -3.49
C SER A 87 -19.65 -8.09 -3.18
N GLU A 88 -20.77 -7.83 -3.87
CA GLU A 88 -21.98 -8.63 -3.76
C GLU A 88 -21.71 -10.07 -4.21
N GLU A 89 -21.99 -11.02 -3.32
CA GLU A 89 -22.15 -12.44 -3.66
C GLU A 89 -23.27 -12.55 -4.71
N ILE A 90 -22.91 -12.82 -5.97
CA ILE A 90 -23.88 -13.27 -6.96
C ILE A 90 -24.29 -14.68 -6.52
N LYS A 91 -25.47 -14.80 -5.92
CA LYS A 91 -26.17 -16.07 -5.76
C LYS A 91 -26.70 -16.48 -7.12
N GLU A 92 -26.12 -17.53 -7.70
CA GLU A 92 -26.76 -18.28 -8.79
C GLU A 92 -28.04 -18.91 -8.24
N ASP A 93 -29.18 -18.29 -8.57
CA ASP A 93 -30.49 -18.89 -8.33
C ASP A 93 -30.77 -19.90 -9.46
N ALA A 94 -31.04 -21.13 -9.04
CA ALA A 94 -31.38 -22.25 -9.90
C ALA A 94 -32.79 -22.08 -10.49
N VAL A 95 -32.91 -22.19 -11.82
CA VAL A 95 -34.16 -22.57 -12.52
C VAL A 95 -33.82 -23.48 -13.69
#